data_AF-A0A537ZYV4-F1
#
_entry.id   AF-A0A537ZYV4-F1
#
_cell.length_a   1.000
_cell.length_b   1.000
_cell.length_c   1.000
_cell.angle_alpha   90.00
_cell.angle_beta   90.00
_cell.angle_gamma   90.00
#
_symmetry.space_group_name_H-M   'P 1'
#
loop_
_entity.id
_entity.type
_entity.pdbx_description
1 polymer ?
#
loop_
_entity_poly.entity_id
_entity_poly.type
_entity_poly.pdbx_seq_one_letter_code
_entity_poly.pdbx_strand_id
1 'polypeptide(L)'
;MAALGLAFLAATIGGTGDSAHSAYDVGRLVPWVGALIVGAVAVAFAGRSGRHAGVVLGASAGLFWAASDTSIKALSHHLGDGAGAVLGSPLAAAIALASLAGLVVSARSLQIGKAVPVIAVTSVTANLFTIAAGPIVFGEPMPDNSLGIVVRVLAFALVISAAALTPAPVSAEPDAPA
;
A
#
# COMPACT_ATOMS: atom_id res chain seq x y z
N MET A 1 3.26 11.85 16.30
CA MET A 1 2.80 12.54 15.07
C MET A 1 1.85 11.68 14.23
N ALA A 2 2.22 10.46 13.83
CA ALA A 2 1.31 9.55 13.12
C ALA A 2 -0.01 9.27 13.88
N ALA A 3 0.05 9.04 15.19
CA ALA A 3 -1.14 8.85 16.03
C ALA A 3 -2.07 10.07 16.09
N LEU A 4 -1.51 11.30 16.06
CA LEU A 4 -2.30 12.54 16.01
C LEU A 4 -2.94 12.72 14.64
N GLY A 5 -2.23 12.40 13.56
CA GLY A 5 -2.80 12.40 12.20
C GLY A 5 -3.93 11.39 12.05
N LEU A 6 -3.79 10.19 12.62
CA LEU A 6 -4.84 9.16 12.65
C LEU A 6 -6.03 9.57 13.52
N ALA A 7 -5.79 10.21 14.67
CA ALA A 7 -6.86 10.72 15.53
C ALA A 7 -7.64 11.85 14.87
N PHE A 8 -6.97 12.75 14.14
CA PHE A 8 -7.60 13.82 13.39
C PHE A 8 -8.39 13.30 12.18
N LEU A 9 -7.86 12.28 11.51
CA LEU A 9 -8.55 11.58 10.44
C LEU A 9 -9.81 10.88 10.98
N ALA A 10 -9.72 10.17 12.11
CA ALA A 10 -10.87 9.54 12.74
C ALA A 10 -11.96 10.55 13.16
N ALA A 11 -11.56 11.71 13.68
CA ALA A 11 -12.48 12.78 14.08
C ALA A 11 -13.22 13.45 12.89
N THR A 12 -12.73 13.29 11.66
CA THR A 12 -13.31 13.88 10.45
C THR A 12 -14.18 12.92 9.62
N ILE A 13 -14.32 11.66 10.04
CA ILE A 13 -15.19 10.63 9.40
C ILE A 13 -16.68 10.86 9.75
N GLY A 14 -17.15 12.10 9.64
CA GLY A 14 -18.57 12.41 9.80
C GLY A 14 -19.40 11.75 8.68
N GLY A 15 -20.18 10.73 9.04
CA GLY A 15 -21.30 10.18 8.24
C GLY A 15 -20.97 9.34 7.01
N THR A 16 -19.70 9.15 6.65
CA THR A 16 -19.28 8.39 5.44
C THR A 16 -19.00 6.90 5.70
N GLY A 17 -19.19 6.43 6.94
CA GLY A 17 -18.83 5.08 7.39
C GLY A 17 -19.97 4.05 7.42
N ASP A 18 -21.21 4.43 7.09
CA ASP A 18 -22.39 3.59 7.36
C ASP A 18 -22.58 2.39 6.41
N SER A 19 -21.76 2.23 5.37
CA SER A 19 -21.91 1.13 4.41
C SER A 19 -20.58 0.57 3.91
N ALA A 20 -20.33 -0.72 4.20
CA ALA A 20 -19.20 -1.47 3.68
C ALA A 20 -19.41 -1.79 2.18
N HIS A 21 -18.75 -1.04 1.31
CA HIS A 21 -18.80 -1.25 -0.14
C HIS A 21 -17.72 -2.26 -0.55
N SER A 22 -18.13 -3.50 -0.80
CA SER A 22 -17.29 -4.57 -1.36
C SER A 22 -17.75 -5.03 -2.75
N ALA A 23 -18.92 -4.57 -3.22
CA ALA A 23 -19.36 -4.77 -4.59
C ALA A 23 -18.40 -4.05 -5.54
N TYR A 24 -17.96 -4.75 -6.58
CA TYR A 24 -17.03 -4.22 -7.57
C TYR A 24 -17.48 -4.57 -8.98
N ASP A 25 -17.07 -3.73 -9.93
CA ASP A 25 -17.19 -4.03 -11.34
C ASP A 25 -15.91 -4.76 -11.79
N VAL A 26 -16.04 -5.99 -12.30
CA VAL A 26 -14.93 -6.78 -12.85
C VAL A 26 -14.18 -6.00 -13.92
N GLY A 27 -14.90 -5.20 -14.72
CA GLY A 27 -14.35 -4.34 -15.76
C GLY A 27 -13.44 -3.22 -15.23
N ARG A 28 -13.49 -2.91 -13.93
CA ARG A 28 -12.60 -1.94 -13.27
C ARG A 28 -11.53 -2.62 -12.43
N LEU A 29 -11.88 -3.73 -11.77
CA LEU A 29 -10.95 -4.47 -10.90
C LEU A 29 -9.78 -5.07 -11.69
N VAL A 30 -10.06 -5.79 -12.78
CA VAL A 30 -9.03 -6.46 -13.59
C VAL A 30 -8.00 -5.47 -14.14
N PRO A 31 -8.37 -4.38 -14.83
CA PRO A 31 -7.37 -3.44 -15.35
C PRO A 31 -6.64 -2.70 -14.23
N TRP A 32 -7.28 -2.42 -13.10
CA TRP A 32 -6.62 -1.78 -11.96
C TRP A 32 -5.53 -2.67 -11.36
N VAL A 33 -5.88 -3.91 -10.98
CA VAL A 33 -4.92 -4.88 -10.44
C VAL A 33 -3.82 -5.19 -11.47
N GLY A 34 -4.20 -5.36 -12.74
CA GLY A 34 -3.25 -5.55 -13.84
C GLY A 34 -2.27 -4.39 -13.98
N ALA A 35 -2.75 -3.14 -13.95
CA ALA A 35 -1.90 -1.95 -14.03
C ALA A 35 -0.94 -1.84 -12.84
N LEU A 36 -1.39 -2.16 -11.62
CA LEU A 36 -0.53 -2.18 -10.44
C LEU A 36 0.57 -3.24 -10.57
N ILE A 37 0.25 -4.45 -11.03
CA ILE A 37 1.24 -5.51 -11.24
C ILE A 37 2.24 -5.14 -12.33
N VAL A 38 1.77 -4.65 -13.48
CA VAL A 38 2.64 -4.21 -14.58
C VAL A 38 3.53 -3.05 -14.13
N GLY A 39 2.96 -2.07 -13.42
CA GLY A 39 3.70 -0.97 -12.82
C GLY A 39 4.75 -1.46 -11.84
N ALA A 40 4.41 -2.40 -10.96
CA ALA A 40 5.33 -2.97 -9.98
C ALA A 40 6.53 -3.64 -10.67
N VAL A 41 6.27 -4.44 -11.71
CA VAL A 41 7.32 -5.09 -12.51
C VAL A 41 8.18 -4.07 -13.24
N ALA A 42 7.58 -3.06 -13.87
CA ALA A 42 8.31 -1.99 -14.55
C ALA A 42 9.20 -1.19 -13.59
N VAL A 43 8.68 -0.80 -12.42
CA VAL A 43 9.43 -0.10 -11.37
C VAL A 43 10.56 -0.98 -10.82
N ALA A 44 10.31 -2.28 -10.60
CA ALA A 44 11.35 -3.21 -10.16
C ALA A 44 12.50 -3.31 -11.18
N PHE A 45 12.15 -3.39 -12.47
CA PHE A 45 13.13 -3.45 -13.54
C PHE A 45 13.89 -2.11 -13.72
N ALA A 46 13.22 -0.97 -13.57
CA ALA A 46 13.88 0.34 -13.64
C ALA A 46 14.82 0.56 -12.44
N GLY A 47 14.43 0.10 -11.25
CA GLY A 47 15.16 0.26 -9.99
C GLY A 47 16.30 -0.73 -9.75
N ARG A 48 16.69 -1.53 -10.76
CA ARG A 48 17.66 -2.64 -10.58
C ARG A 48 19.08 -2.20 -10.24
N SER A 49 19.44 -0.94 -10.48
CA SER A 49 20.80 -0.42 -10.30
C SER A 49 20.82 1.04 -9.85
N GLY A 50 21.81 1.42 -9.05
CA GLY A 50 22.07 2.81 -8.65
C GLY A 50 21.84 3.09 -7.16
N ARG A 51 22.17 4.32 -6.74
CA ARG A 51 22.18 4.73 -5.33
C ARG A 51 20.80 4.66 -4.64
N HIS A 52 19.72 4.73 -5.42
CA HIS A 52 18.35 4.73 -4.92
C HIS A 52 17.62 3.39 -5.18
N ALA A 53 18.33 2.35 -5.62
CA ALA A 53 17.74 1.06 -6.01
C ALA A 53 16.84 0.47 -4.93
N GLY A 54 17.28 0.46 -3.66
CA GLY A 54 16.45 -0.04 -2.56
C GLY A 54 15.14 0.72 -2.38
N VAL A 55 15.15 2.05 -2.49
CA VAL A 55 13.93 2.87 -2.36
C VAL A 55 12.97 2.63 -3.53
N VAL A 56 13.50 2.51 -4.75
CA VAL A 56 12.69 2.22 -5.94
C VAL A 56 12.08 0.81 -5.87
N LEU A 57 12.84 -0.19 -5.41
CA LEU A 57 12.29 -1.52 -5.13
C LEU A 57 11.22 -1.47 -4.02
N GLY A 58 11.36 -0.60 -3.03
CA GLY A 58 10.32 -0.36 -2.02
C GLY A 58 9.01 0.12 -2.65
N ALA A 59 9.06 1.08 -3.59
CA ALA A 59 7.88 1.51 -4.33
C ALA A 59 7.24 0.35 -5.13
N SER A 60 8.05 -0.46 -5.80
CA SER A 60 7.57 -1.67 -6.50
C SER A 60 6.88 -2.65 -5.55
N ALA A 61 7.47 -2.94 -4.39
CA ALA A 61 6.85 -3.78 -3.37
C ALA A 61 5.50 -3.20 -2.93
N GLY A 62 5.41 -1.88 -2.72
CA GLY A 62 4.17 -1.22 -2.36
C GLY A 62 3.06 -1.38 -3.41
N LEU A 63 3.40 -1.36 -4.70
CA LEU A 63 2.42 -1.63 -5.77
C LEU A 63 1.88 -3.07 -5.74
N PHE A 64 2.74 -4.05 -5.46
CA PHE A 64 2.30 -5.44 -5.26
C PHE A 64 1.39 -5.59 -4.02
N TRP A 65 1.72 -4.91 -2.92
CA TRP A 65 0.85 -4.86 -1.74
C TRP A 65 -0.51 -4.23 -2.06
N ALA A 66 -0.54 -3.11 -2.78
CA ALA A 66 -1.81 -2.50 -3.19
C ALA A 66 -2.67 -3.40 -4.08
N ALA A 67 -2.05 -4.16 -4.99
CA ALA A 67 -2.74 -5.14 -5.82
C ALA A 67 -3.35 -6.26 -4.96
N SER A 68 -2.61 -6.72 -3.95
CA SER A 68 -3.08 -7.71 -2.98
C SER A 68 -4.24 -7.16 -2.15
N ASP A 69 -4.09 -6.00 -1.51
CA ASP A 69 -5.11 -5.37 -0.67
C ASP A 69 -6.40 -5.10 -1.43
N THR A 70 -6.30 -4.62 -2.67
CA THR A 70 -7.47 -4.41 -3.53
C THR A 70 -8.19 -5.73 -3.82
N SER A 71 -7.42 -6.80 -4.06
CA SER A 71 -7.96 -8.14 -4.29
C SER A 71 -8.58 -8.73 -3.01
N ILE A 72 -7.99 -8.50 -1.84
CA ILE A 72 -8.55 -8.88 -0.52
C ILE A 72 -9.89 -8.18 -0.31
N LYS A 73 -9.97 -6.87 -0.56
CA LYS A 73 -11.22 -6.11 -0.44
C LYS A 73 -12.29 -6.59 -1.41
N ALA A 74 -11.94 -6.93 -2.65
CA ALA A 74 -12.87 -7.52 -3.60
C ALA A 74 -13.35 -8.91 -3.18
N LEU A 75 -12.43 -9.76 -2.71
CA LEU A 75 -12.75 -11.09 -2.20
C LEU A 75 -13.61 -11.04 -0.94
N SER A 76 -13.53 -9.95 -0.16
CA SER A 76 -14.27 -9.85 1.10
C SER A 76 -15.79 -9.87 0.91
N HIS A 77 -16.26 -9.52 -0.29
CA HIS A 77 -17.64 -9.66 -0.71
C HIS A 77 -18.16 -11.10 -0.58
N HIS A 78 -17.29 -12.10 -0.75
CA HIS A 78 -17.62 -13.52 -0.77
C HIS A 78 -17.41 -14.23 0.58
N LEU A 79 -17.07 -13.52 1.66
CA LEU A 79 -16.88 -14.17 2.97
C LEU A 79 -18.16 -14.83 3.49
N GLY A 80 -19.34 -14.30 3.14
CA GLY A 80 -20.63 -14.88 3.50
C GLY A 80 -20.94 -16.21 2.80
N ASP A 81 -20.27 -16.50 1.69
CA ASP A 81 -20.52 -17.67 0.85
C ASP A 81 -19.77 -18.93 1.33
N GLY A 82 -19.00 -18.82 2.41
CA GLY A 82 -18.24 -19.90 3.04
C GLY A 82 -16.80 -20.04 2.54
N ALA A 83 -15.99 -20.78 3.31
CA ALA A 83 -14.54 -20.89 3.08
C ALA A 83 -14.16 -21.46 1.69
N GLY A 84 -14.99 -22.34 1.13
CA GLY A 84 -14.76 -22.91 -0.20
C GLY A 84 -14.85 -21.86 -1.32
N ALA A 85 -15.78 -20.92 -1.23
CA ALA A 85 -15.93 -19.83 -2.20
C ALA A 85 -14.73 -18.86 -2.15
N VAL A 86 -14.21 -18.61 -0.95
CA VAL A 86 -13.03 -17.77 -0.75
C VAL A 86 -11.77 -18.43 -1.33
N LEU A 87 -11.52 -19.71 -1.00
CA LEU A 87 -10.32 -20.43 -1.43
C LEU A 87 -10.34 -20.80 -2.92
N GLY A 88 -11.52 -21.04 -3.49
CA GLY A 88 -11.69 -21.33 -4.93
C GLY A 88 -11.66 -20.09 -5.82
N SER A 89 -11.67 -18.88 -5.24
CA SER A 89 -11.71 -17.64 -6.01
C SER A 89 -10.38 -17.37 -6.73
N PRO A 90 -10.40 -16.96 -8.01
CA PRO A 90 -9.21 -16.45 -8.70
C PRO A 90 -8.53 -15.29 -7.94
N LEU A 91 -9.30 -14.53 -7.14
CA LEU A 91 -8.76 -13.47 -6.30
C LEU A 91 -7.85 -14.02 -5.20
N ALA A 92 -8.12 -15.21 -4.66
CA ALA A 92 -7.23 -15.83 -3.67
C ALA A 92 -5.83 -16.11 -4.26
N ALA A 93 -5.78 -16.56 -5.51
CA ALA A 93 -4.52 -16.73 -6.24
C ALA A 93 -3.84 -15.37 -6.50
N ALA A 94 -4.60 -14.34 -6.91
CA ALA A 94 -4.07 -12.99 -7.11
C ALA A 94 -3.46 -12.41 -5.82
N ILE A 95 -4.16 -12.56 -4.69
CA ILE A 95 -3.69 -12.16 -3.35
C ILE A 95 -2.39 -12.87 -3.01
N ALA A 96 -2.35 -14.20 -3.15
CA ALA A 96 -1.18 -14.99 -2.79
C ALA A 96 0.04 -14.63 -3.65
N LEU A 97 -0.14 -14.54 -4.97
CA LEU A 97 0.95 -14.23 -5.91
C LEU A 97 1.45 -12.80 -5.74
N ALA A 98 0.55 -11.82 -5.62
CA ALA A 98 0.93 -10.43 -5.40
C ALA A 98 1.62 -10.25 -4.03
N SER A 99 1.11 -10.87 -2.97
CA SER A 99 1.74 -10.81 -1.64
C SER A 99 3.12 -11.47 -1.63
N LEU A 100 3.27 -12.63 -2.29
CA LEU A 100 4.57 -13.30 -2.40
C LEU A 100 5.58 -12.45 -3.17
N ALA A 101 5.18 -11.89 -4.31
CA ALA A 101 6.03 -10.98 -5.09
C ALA A 101 6.39 -9.73 -4.27
N GLY A 102 5.42 -9.11 -3.60
CA GLY A 102 5.61 -7.97 -2.72
C GLY A 102 6.58 -8.27 -1.57
N LEU A 103 6.48 -9.44 -0.95
CA LEU A 103 7.39 -9.89 0.10
C LEU A 103 8.83 -10.05 -0.42
N VAL A 104 9.00 -10.74 -1.55
CA VAL A 104 10.33 -10.97 -2.15
C VAL A 104 10.99 -9.65 -2.56
N VAL A 105 10.25 -8.76 -3.23
CA VAL A 105 10.76 -7.45 -3.64
C VAL A 105 11.05 -6.57 -2.42
N SER A 106 10.18 -6.61 -1.40
CA SER A 106 10.37 -5.88 -0.14
C SER A 106 11.63 -6.35 0.60
N ALA A 107 11.83 -7.66 0.74
CA ALA A 107 13.03 -8.22 1.36
C ALA A 107 14.30 -7.76 0.63
N ARG A 108 14.29 -7.84 -0.70
CA ARG A 108 15.42 -7.35 -1.52
C ARG A 108 15.64 -5.84 -1.36
N SER A 109 14.57 -5.05 -1.29
CA SER A 109 14.64 -3.60 -1.12
C SER A 109 15.34 -3.19 0.18
N LEU A 110 15.09 -3.93 1.27
CA LEU A 110 15.71 -3.73 2.58
C LEU A 110 17.15 -4.23 2.65
N GLN A 111 17.50 -5.25 1.87
CA GLN A 111 18.87 -5.76 1.79
C GLN A 111 19.83 -4.77 1.12
N ILE A 112 19.34 -4.00 0.13
CA ILE A 112 20.18 -3.10 -0.66
C ILE A 112 19.95 -1.61 -0.34
N GLY A 113 18.92 -1.29 0.45
CA GLY A 113 18.52 0.08 0.78
C GLY A 113 18.52 0.35 2.28
N LYS A 114 18.53 1.64 2.65
CA LYS A 114 18.36 2.04 4.05
C LYS A 114 16.94 1.70 4.51
N ALA A 115 16.78 1.01 5.64
CA ALA A 115 15.50 0.50 6.10
C ALA A 115 14.41 1.58 6.21
N VAL A 116 14.70 2.71 6.86
CA VAL A 116 13.72 3.80 7.09
C VAL A 116 13.08 4.32 5.79
N PRO A 117 13.83 4.84 4.79
CA PRO A 117 13.23 5.35 3.56
C PRO A 117 12.60 4.25 2.70
N VAL A 118 13.10 3.02 2.75
CA VAL A 118 12.48 1.89 2.04
C VAL A 118 11.10 1.59 2.61
N ILE A 119 10.99 1.40 3.93
CA ILE A 119 9.72 1.14 4.62
C ILE A 119 8.73 2.28 4.37
N ALA A 120 9.21 3.53 4.44
CA ALA A 120 8.41 4.71 4.17
C ALA A 120 7.76 4.66 2.78
N VAL A 121 8.57 4.45 1.74
CA VAL A 121 8.10 4.47 0.35
C VAL A 121 7.23 3.26 0.03
N THR A 122 7.56 2.07 0.54
CA THR A 122 6.71 0.88 0.40
C THR A 122 5.32 1.14 0.97
N SER A 123 5.26 1.62 2.21
CA SER A 123 4.01 1.91 2.91
C SER A 123 3.18 2.96 2.19
N VAL A 124 3.81 4.06 1.79
CA VAL A 124 3.13 5.16 1.09
C VAL A 124 2.55 4.69 -0.23
N THR A 125 3.32 3.93 -1.01
CA THR A 125 2.87 3.42 -2.29
C THR A 125 1.71 2.44 -2.10
N ALA A 126 1.84 1.48 -1.18
CA ALA A 126 0.77 0.54 -0.88
C ALA A 126 -0.53 1.26 -0.48
N ASN A 127 -0.46 2.10 0.55
CA ASN A 127 -1.63 2.78 1.09
C ASN A 127 -2.27 3.73 0.08
N LEU A 128 -1.48 4.46 -0.72
CA LEU A 128 -2.00 5.40 -1.72
C LEU A 128 -2.85 4.66 -2.76
N PHE A 129 -2.34 3.57 -3.33
CA PHE A 129 -3.04 2.83 -4.38
C PHE A 129 -4.19 1.99 -3.82
N THR A 130 -4.06 1.41 -2.62
CA THR A 130 -5.18 0.73 -1.94
C THR A 130 -6.35 1.70 -1.70
N ILE A 131 -6.05 2.93 -1.29
CA ILE A 131 -7.05 3.99 -1.11
C ILE A 131 -7.66 4.42 -2.44
N ALA A 132 -6.84 4.60 -3.48
CA ALA A 132 -7.32 5.01 -4.80
C ALA A 132 -8.29 3.96 -5.39
N ALA A 133 -8.12 2.68 -5.04
CA ALA A 133 -9.02 1.62 -5.44
C ALA A 133 -10.47 1.84 -4.97
N GLY A 134 -10.69 2.47 -3.81
CA GLY A 134 -12.03 2.75 -3.26
C GLY A 134 -12.99 3.39 -4.28
N PRO A 135 -12.75 4.64 -4.71
CA PRO A 135 -13.59 5.29 -5.70
C PRO A 135 -13.43 4.72 -7.11
N ILE A 136 -12.23 4.27 -7.50
CA ILE A 136 -11.95 3.84 -8.88
C ILE A 136 -12.58 2.46 -9.18
N VAL A 137 -12.42 1.52 -8.27
CA VAL A 137 -12.82 0.11 -8.43
C VAL A 137 -14.17 -0.16 -7.76
N PHE A 138 -14.36 0.32 -6.54
CA PHE A 138 -15.54 0.02 -5.72
C PHE A 138 -16.64 1.11 -5.79
N GLY A 139 -16.38 2.21 -6.51
CA GLY A 139 -17.35 3.30 -6.64
C GLY A 139 -17.68 4.01 -5.33
N GLU A 140 -16.78 3.94 -4.34
CA GLU A 140 -16.97 4.61 -3.06
C GLU A 140 -17.10 6.13 -3.27
N PRO A 141 -18.05 6.79 -2.57
CA PRO A 141 -18.25 8.23 -2.71
C PRO A 141 -16.98 8.98 -2.31
N MET A 142 -16.49 9.84 -3.21
CA MET A 142 -15.42 10.77 -2.88
C MET A 142 -15.96 11.89 -1.97
N PRO A 143 -15.13 12.49 -1.10
CA PRO A 143 -15.53 13.69 -0.38
C PRO A 143 -15.92 14.79 -1.39
N ASP A 144 -17.16 15.27 -1.31
CA ASP A 144 -17.71 16.29 -2.23
C ASP A 144 -17.02 17.66 -2.07
N ASN A 145 -16.24 17.85 -1.01
CA ASN A 145 -15.50 19.08 -0.76
C ASN A 145 -14.00 18.93 -1.11
N SER A 146 -13.46 19.92 -1.82
CA SER A 146 -12.03 20.00 -2.16
C SER A 146 -11.13 19.94 -0.91
N LEU A 147 -11.67 20.35 0.24
CA LEU A 147 -10.99 20.34 1.53
C LEU A 147 -10.68 18.91 2.01
N GLY A 148 -11.59 17.95 1.83
CA GLY A 148 -11.38 16.54 2.20
C GLY A 148 -10.31 15.85 1.35
N ILE A 149 -10.25 16.17 0.05
CA ILE A 149 -9.19 15.70 -0.85
C ILE A 149 -7.84 16.29 -0.41
N VAL A 150 -7.78 17.60 -0.17
CA VAL A 150 -6.56 18.29 0.29
C VAL A 150 -6.07 17.74 1.63
N VAL A 151 -6.97 17.49 2.59
CA VAL A 151 -6.62 16.91 3.90
C VAL A 151 -6.07 15.49 3.76
N ARG A 152 -6.65 14.66 2.88
CA ARG A 152 -6.16 13.29 2.64
C ARG A 152 -4.76 13.31 2.02
N VAL A 153 -4.54 14.16 1.01
CA VAL A 153 -3.23 14.35 0.39
C VAL A 153 -2.20 14.91 1.39
N LEU A 154 -2.59 15.88 2.21
CA LEU A 154 -1.74 16.45 3.25
C LEU A 154 -1.38 15.41 4.32
N ALA A 155 -2.34 14.60 4.77
CA ALA A 155 -2.08 13.53 5.75
C ALA A 155 -1.04 12.53 5.22
N PHE A 156 -1.16 12.12 3.95
CA PHE A 156 -0.15 11.29 3.29
C PHE A 156 1.21 11.98 3.18
N ALA A 157 1.23 13.24 2.74
CA ALA A 157 2.45 14.02 2.64
C ALA A 157 3.16 14.17 4.00
N LEU A 158 2.40 14.32 5.08
CA LEU A 158 2.90 14.42 6.44
C LEU A 158 3.50 13.09 6.93
N VAL A 159 2.86 11.96 6.61
CA VAL A 159 3.39 10.61 6.89
C VAL A 159 4.69 10.36 6.13
N ILE A 160 4.73 10.68 4.83
CA ILE A 160 5.94 10.58 3.99
C ILE A 160 7.08 11.42 4.59
N SER A 161 6.78 12.67 4.92
CA SER A 161 7.76 13.63 5.43
C SER A 161 8.31 13.20 6.78
N ALA A 162 7.44 12.73 7.69
CA ALA A 162 7.87 12.21 8.99
C ALA A 162 8.77 10.97 8.85
N ALA A 163 8.44 10.08 7.92
CA ALA A 163 9.24 8.89 7.68
C ALA A 163 10.61 9.23 7.03
N ALA A 164 10.65 10.24 6.15
CA ALA A 164 11.89 10.72 5.55
C ALA A 164 12.81 11.46 6.54
N LEU A 165 12.23 12.13 7.55
CA LEU A 165 12.96 12.90 8.56
C LEU A 165 13.42 12.08 9.77
N THR A 166 12.94 10.84 9.92
CA THR A 166 13.36 9.96 11.02
C THR A 166 14.82 9.53 10.82
N PRO A 167 15.76 9.90 11.73
CA PRO A 167 17.15 9.50 11.62
C PRO A 167 17.30 7.98 11.72
N ALA A 168 18.22 7.41 10.96
CA ALA A 168 18.56 5.99 11.09
C ALA A 168 19.21 5.75 12.47
N PRO A 169 18.93 4.62 13.15
CA PRO A 169 19.61 4.27 14.39
C PRO A 169 21.13 4.27 14.18
N VAL A 170 21.85 4.99 15.04
CA VAL A 170 23.31 4.91 15.10
C VAL A 170 23.69 3.48 15.50
N SER A 171 24.51 2.82 14.67
CA SER A 171 25.10 1.53 15.01
C SER A 171 25.85 1.69 16.34
N ALA A 172 25.50 0.86 17.33
CA ALA A 172 26.33 0.74 18.53
C ALA A 172 27.69 0.20 18.09
N GLU A 173 28.74 0.96 18.36
CA GLU A 173 30.13 0.54 18.14
C GLU A 173 30.39 -0.71 19.00
N PRO A 174 31.00 -1.78 18.45
CA PRO A 174 31.35 -2.93 19.27
C PRO A 174 32.37 -2.49 20.33
N ASP A 175 32.05 -2.71 21.61
CA ASP A 175 33.01 -2.54 22.71
C ASP A 175 34.31 -3.29 22.35
N ALA A 176 35.40 -2.55 22.20
CA ALA A 176 36.72 -3.11 22.02
C ALA A 176 37.13 -3.83 23.32
N PRO A 177 37.56 -5.11 23.28
CA PRO A 177 37.99 -5.80 24.47
C PRO A 177 39.28 -5.17 25.03
N ALA A 178 39.27 -4.95 26.35
CA ALA A 178 40.39 -4.46 27.16
C ALA A 178 41.52 -5.51 27.31
#